data_AF-A0A2M7KRI5-F1
#
_entry.id   AF-A0A2M7KRI5-F1
#
_cell.length_a   1.000
_cell.length_b   1.000
_cell.length_c   1.000
_cell.angle_alpha   90.00
_cell.angle_beta   90.00
_cell.angle_gamma   90.00
#
_symmetry.space_group_name_H-M   'P 1'
#
loop_
_entity.id
_entity.type
_entity.pdbx_description
1 polymer ?
#
loop_
_entity_poly.entity_id
_entity_poly.type
_entity_poly.pdbx_seq_one_letter_code
_entity_poly.pdbx_strand_id
1 'polypeptide(L)'
;MSSETRDWFLRRAAEAVPFLIEHFDPTTGCFHPENWDERYNNAIYPLAYLYCTESPHNPHQGAEHLLQAALAGADFYVKEQNEFGEWPHAPSGGYCLAEWPAYYLAETLLLLGDGVSSEQRAQWEGALERYAKHASRRPFSFTSPSNEAWKCLAL
;
A
#
# COMPACT_ATOMS: atom_id res chain seq x y z
N MET A 1 12.82 -8.78 -16.43
CA MET A 1 13.22 -7.37 -16.53
C MET A 1 14.74 -7.32 -16.68
N SER A 2 15.29 -6.53 -17.60
CA SER A 2 16.75 -6.37 -17.67
C SER A 2 17.26 -5.69 -16.40
N SER A 3 18.53 -5.89 -16.06
CA SER A 3 19.16 -5.20 -14.92
C SER A 3 19.03 -3.68 -15.06
N GLU A 4 19.22 -3.16 -16.27
CA GLU A 4 19.14 -1.73 -16.57
C GLU A 4 17.76 -1.11 -16.28
N THR A 5 16.67 -1.81 -16.63
CA THR A 5 15.31 -1.32 -16.33
C THR A 5 15.05 -1.32 -14.83
N ARG A 6 15.49 -2.36 -14.10
CA ARG A 6 15.36 -2.42 -12.64
C ARG A 6 16.12 -1.28 -11.98
N ASP A 7 17.35 -1.04 -12.42
CA ASP A 7 18.21 0.00 -11.86
C ASP A 7 17.68 1.40 -12.14
N TRP A 8 17.13 1.63 -13.34
CA TRP A 8 16.45 2.87 -13.67
C TRP A 8 15.24 3.11 -12.75
N PHE A 9 14.40 2.08 -12.54
CA PHE A 9 13.25 2.19 -11.66
C PHE A 9 13.65 2.50 -10.22
N LEU A 10 14.66 1.80 -9.67
CA LEU A 10 15.15 2.02 -8.31
C LEU A 10 15.65 3.44 -8.10
N ARG A 11 16.40 4.00 -9.06
CA ARG A 11 16.84 5.40 -8.99
C ARG A 11 15.65 6.37 -8.94
N ARG A 12 14.65 6.16 -9.80
CA ARG A 12 13.45 7.01 -9.84
C ARG A 12 12.61 6.91 -8.56
N ALA A 13 12.48 5.71 -8.01
CA ALA A 13 11.79 5.50 -6.75
C ALA A 13 12.52 6.19 -5.60
N ALA A 14 13.85 6.05 -5.52
CA ALA A 14 14.67 6.73 -4.49
C ALA A 14 14.59 8.27 -4.62
N GLU A 15 14.64 8.82 -5.83
CA GLU A 15 14.50 10.26 -6.09
C GLU A 15 13.16 10.83 -5.60
N ALA A 16 12.09 10.01 -5.53
CA ALA A 16 10.76 10.44 -5.09
C ALA A 16 10.61 10.46 -3.55
N VAL A 17 11.49 9.80 -2.80
CA VAL A 17 11.37 9.66 -1.32
C VAL A 17 11.25 11.01 -0.61
N PRO A 18 12.07 12.04 -0.88
CA PRO A 18 11.95 13.32 -0.20
C PRO A 18 10.55 13.93 -0.33
N PHE A 19 9.95 13.87 -1.52
CA PHE A 19 8.60 14.37 -1.77
C PHE A 19 7.55 13.57 -0.99
N LEU A 20 7.65 12.23 -0.98
CA LEU A 20 6.71 11.38 -0.26
C LEU A 20 6.76 11.63 1.25
N ILE A 21 7.96 11.78 1.81
CA ILE A 21 8.16 12.02 3.24
C ILE A 21 7.76 13.44 3.65
N GLU A 22 8.01 14.45 2.81
CA GLU A 22 7.55 15.83 3.05
C GLU A 22 6.02 15.92 3.23
N HIS A 23 5.28 15.07 2.51
CA HIS A 23 3.82 15.06 2.52
C HIS A 23 3.22 13.95 3.41
N PHE A 24 4.04 13.27 4.21
CA PHE A 24 3.59 12.24 5.13
C PHE A 24 3.28 12.83 6.50
N ASP A 25 2.08 12.55 7.03
CA ASP A 25 1.74 12.85 8.42
C ASP A 25 1.99 11.61 9.30
N PRO A 26 3.04 11.61 10.14
CA PRO A 26 3.38 10.47 10.98
C PRO A 26 2.36 10.20 12.10
N THR A 27 1.48 11.17 12.40
CA THR A 27 0.46 11.01 13.45
C THR A 27 -0.69 10.17 12.94
N THR A 28 -1.10 10.39 11.69
CA THR A 28 -2.26 9.74 11.10
C THR A 28 -1.89 8.59 10.18
N GLY A 29 -0.66 8.54 9.67
CA GLY A 29 -0.26 7.63 8.60
C GLY A 29 -0.73 8.10 7.21
N CYS A 30 -1.33 9.28 7.11
CA CYS A 30 -1.89 9.79 5.87
C CYS A 30 -0.81 10.44 4.99
N PHE A 31 -0.83 10.16 3.69
CA PHE A 31 -0.03 10.89 2.71
C PHE A 31 -0.88 11.98 2.07
N HIS A 32 -0.37 13.22 2.06
CA HIS A 32 -1.03 14.41 1.52
C HIS A 32 -2.38 14.76 2.20
N PRO A 33 -2.43 14.91 3.54
CA PRO A 33 -3.68 15.08 4.28
C PRO A 33 -4.49 16.32 3.87
N GLU A 34 -3.84 17.41 3.43
CA GLU A 34 -4.53 18.67 3.07
C GLU A 34 -5.37 18.57 1.79
N ASN A 35 -5.07 17.62 0.91
CA ASN A 35 -5.78 17.40 -0.34
C ASN A 35 -5.86 15.91 -0.65
N TRP A 36 -6.31 15.14 0.34
CA TRP A 36 -6.17 13.70 0.34
C TRP A 36 -6.89 13.02 -0.84
N ASP A 37 -6.21 12.02 -1.39
CA ASP A 37 -6.67 11.11 -2.43
C ASP A 37 -6.25 9.70 -2.01
N GLU A 38 -7.12 8.71 -2.17
CA GLU A 38 -6.86 7.34 -1.70
C GLU A 38 -5.60 6.72 -2.31
N ARG A 39 -5.18 7.22 -3.48
CA ARG A 39 -4.00 6.74 -4.21
C ARG A 39 -2.69 7.21 -3.58
N TYR A 40 -2.68 8.25 -2.75
CA TYR A 40 -1.45 8.73 -2.13
C TYR A 40 -0.88 7.74 -1.12
N ASN A 41 -1.76 7.03 -0.40
CA ASN A 41 -1.33 5.97 0.51
C ASN A 41 -0.82 4.71 -0.22
N ASN A 42 -0.89 4.62 -1.55
CA ASN A 42 -0.22 3.56 -2.32
C ASN A 42 1.31 3.63 -2.16
N ALA A 43 1.85 4.75 -1.65
CA ALA A 43 3.26 4.92 -1.33
C ALA A 43 3.80 3.90 -0.32
N ILE A 44 2.95 3.23 0.48
CA ILE A 44 3.39 2.24 1.48
C ILE A 44 4.28 1.15 0.89
N TYR A 45 3.94 0.64 -0.30
CA TYR A 45 4.67 -0.47 -0.90
C TYR A 45 5.99 -0.02 -1.53
N PRO A 46 6.07 1.06 -2.32
CA PRO A 46 7.36 1.61 -2.74
C PRO A 46 8.31 1.92 -1.59
N LEU A 47 7.81 2.44 -0.47
CA LEU A 47 8.62 2.73 0.71
C LEU A 47 9.15 1.43 1.36
N ALA A 48 8.30 0.43 1.55
CA ALA A 48 8.71 -0.90 2.02
C ALA A 48 9.72 -1.55 1.05
N TYR A 49 9.49 -1.43 -0.25
CA TYR A 49 10.37 -1.97 -1.30
C TYR A 49 11.76 -1.34 -1.25
N LEU A 50 11.84 -0.02 -1.10
CA LEU A 50 13.12 0.67 -0.92
C LEU A 50 13.78 0.33 0.42
N TYR A 51 13.02 0.12 1.49
CA TYR A 51 13.57 -0.34 2.76
C TYR A 51 14.22 -1.73 2.64
N CYS A 52 13.56 -2.68 1.97
CA CYS A 52 14.02 -4.08 1.88
C CYS A 52 15.06 -4.33 0.78
N THR A 53 15.12 -3.51 -0.28
CA THR A 53 15.87 -3.86 -1.49
C THR A 53 17.34 -3.46 -1.42
N GLU A 54 18.25 -4.44 -1.42
CA GLU A 54 19.67 -4.20 -1.61
C GLU A 54 19.99 -3.80 -3.07
N SER A 55 20.60 -2.62 -3.24
CA SER A 55 21.09 -2.13 -4.53
C SER A 55 22.01 -0.91 -4.37
N PRO A 56 23.08 -0.76 -5.17
CA PRO A 56 23.89 0.46 -5.20
C PRO A 56 23.11 1.70 -5.67
N HIS A 57 21.94 1.50 -6.28
CA HIS A 57 21.04 2.57 -6.73
C HIS A 57 19.92 2.89 -5.74
N ASN A 58 19.89 2.21 -4.60
CA ASN A 58 18.93 2.43 -3.54
C ASN A 58 19.66 2.83 -2.24
N PRO A 59 19.78 4.12 -1.93
CA PRO A 59 20.42 4.58 -0.70
C PRO A 59 19.56 4.37 0.54
N HIS A 60 18.32 3.88 0.40
CA HIS A 60 17.35 3.78 1.48
C HIS A 60 17.17 2.36 2.05
N GLN A 61 18.00 1.41 1.63
CA GLN A 61 18.01 0.08 2.23
C GLN A 61 18.21 0.19 3.75
N GLY A 62 17.33 -0.44 4.52
CA GLY A 62 17.36 -0.42 5.98
C GLY A 62 17.05 0.95 6.62
N ALA A 63 16.56 1.92 5.84
CA ALA A 63 16.25 3.26 6.35
C ALA A 63 14.99 3.25 7.21
N GLU A 64 15.17 3.31 8.53
CA GLU A 64 14.10 3.15 9.52
C GLU A 64 12.91 4.10 9.30
N HIS A 65 13.16 5.34 8.89
CA HIS A 65 12.08 6.30 8.62
C HIS A 65 11.15 5.86 7.48
N LEU A 66 11.63 5.09 6.48
CA LEU A 66 10.77 4.52 5.45
C LEU A 66 9.96 3.34 5.98
N LEU A 67 10.56 2.48 6.81
CA LEU A 67 9.81 1.40 7.47
C LEU A 67 8.67 1.97 8.30
N GLN A 68 8.95 2.97 9.14
CA GLN A 68 7.94 3.60 9.99
C GLN A 68 6.83 4.27 9.16
N ALA A 69 7.17 4.97 8.08
CA ALA A 69 6.18 5.55 7.18
C ALA A 69 5.32 4.50 6.46
N ALA A 70 5.91 3.38 6.03
CA ALA A 70 5.19 2.28 5.41
C ALA A 70 4.23 1.59 6.39
N LEU A 71 4.69 1.30 7.61
CA LEU A 71 3.88 0.70 8.67
C LEU A 71 2.68 1.61 9.03
N ALA A 72 2.94 2.88 9.34
CA ALA A 72 1.89 3.82 9.70
C ALA A 72 0.91 4.08 8.54
N GLY A 73 1.40 4.14 7.30
CA GLY A 73 0.54 4.28 6.13
C GLY A 73 -0.36 3.06 5.86
N ALA A 74 0.13 1.86 6.19
CA ALA A 74 -0.67 0.64 6.11
C ALA A 74 -1.70 0.58 7.26
N ASP A 75 -1.32 0.99 8.47
CA ASP A 75 -2.23 1.15 9.60
C ASP A 75 -3.36 2.15 9.27
N PHE A 76 -3.06 3.22 8.54
CA PHE A 76 -4.07 4.15 8.02
C PHE A 76 -5.09 3.45 7.13
N TYR A 77 -4.66 2.63 6.16
CA TYR A 77 -5.61 1.86 5.34
C TYR A 77 -6.48 0.93 6.18
N VAL A 78 -5.90 0.24 7.16
CA VAL A 78 -6.69 -0.66 8.02
C VAL A 78 -7.72 0.10 8.83
N LYS A 79 -7.36 1.28 9.36
CA LYS A 79 -8.24 2.14 10.15
C LYS A 79 -9.40 2.72 9.34
N GLU A 80 -9.14 3.15 8.10
CA GLU A 80 -10.15 3.78 7.24
C GLU A 80 -11.08 2.76 6.56
N GLN A 81 -10.78 1.46 6.66
CA GLN A 81 -11.64 0.43 6.10
C GLN A 81 -12.93 0.27 6.92
N ASN A 82 -14.08 0.30 6.25
CA ASN A 82 -15.36 0.05 6.90
C ASN A 82 -15.65 -1.45 7.13
N GLU A 83 -16.77 -1.77 7.79
CA GLU A 83 -17.17 -3.15 8.09
C GLU A 83 -17.44 -4.02 6.86
N PHE A 84 -17.72 -3.40 5.70
CA PHE A 84 -17.93 -4.06 4.42
C PHE A 84 -16.63 -4.27 3.64
N GLY A 85 -15.47 -3.96 4.22
CA GLY A 85 -14.18 -4.09 3.56
C GLY A 85 -13.90 -3.01 2.52
N GLU A 86 -14.66 -1.92 2.55
CA GLU A 86 -14.53 -0.80 1.62
C GLU A 86 -13.65 0.30 2.19
N TRP A 87 -12.97 1.04 1.32
CA TRP A 87 -12.18 2.22 1.67
C TRP A 87 -12.84 3.49 1.18
N PRO A 88 -12.52 4.65 1.80
CA PRO A 88 -13.01 5.93 1.32
C PRO A 88 -12.56 6.16 -0.14
N HIS A 89 -13.47 6.69 -0.94
CA HIS A 89 -13.19 7.04 -2.33
C HIS A 89 -13.16 8.56 -2.45
N ALA A 90 -11.98 9.13 -2.68
CA ALA A 90 -11.76 10.56 -2.82
C ALA A 90 -11.48 10.92 -4.29
N PRO A 91 -11.68 12.18 -4.69
CA PRO A 91 -12.40 13.23 -3.97
C PRO A 91 -13.93 13.10 -4.10
N SER A 92 -14.43 12.08 -4.82
CA SER A 92 -15.85 11.89 -5.13
C SER A 92 -16.73 11.61 -3.91
N GLY A 93 -16.12 11.12 -2.81
CA GLY A 93 -16.77 10.80 -1.56
C GLY A 93 -17.39 9.40 -1.53
N GLY A 94 -17.75 8.96 -0.33
CA GLY A 94 -18.31 7.63 -0.09
C GLY A 94 -17.25 6.55 0.08
N TYR A 95 -17.66 5.29 -0.06
CA TYR A 95 -16.83 4.11 0.15
C TYR A 95 -16.95 3.18 -1.05
N CYS A 96 -15.87 2.50 -1.40
CA CYS A 96 -15.90 1.45 -2.41
C CYS A 96 -14.94 0.29 -2.08
N LEU A 97 -15.26 -0.90 -2.59
CA LEU A 97 -14.33 -2.04 -2.63
C LEU A 97 -13.24 -1.75 -3.67
N ALA A 98 -12.27 -0.93 -3.29
CA ALA A 98 -11.10 -0.60 -4.09
C ALA A 98 -10.05 -1.72 -4.00
N GLU A 99 -9.57 -2.19 -5.15
CA GLU A 99 -8.54 -3.24 -5.23
C GLU A 99 -7.14 -2.74 -4.87
N TRP A 100 -6.83 -1.47 -5.10
CA TRP A 100 -5.47 -0.94 -4.91
C TRP A 100 -5.03 -0.92 -3.43
N PRO A 101 -5.83 -0.41 -2.47
CA PRO A 101 -5.46 -0.48 -1.06
C PRO A 101 -5.23 -1.93 -0.59
N ALA A 102 -6.08 -2.86 -1.01
CA ALA A 102 -5.93 -4.27 -0.67
C ALA A 102 -4.63 -4.85 -1.25
N TYR A 103 -4.35 -4.61 -2.53
CA TYR A 103 -3.12 -5.07 -3.19
C TYR A 103 -1.87 -4.52 -2.51
N TYR A 104 -1.77 -3.20 -2.31
CA TYR A 104 -0.59 -2.60 -1.71
C TYR A 104 -0.41 -2.97 -0.24
N LEU A 105 -1.51 -3.15 0.51
CA LEU A 105 -1.45 -3.66 1.88
C LEU A 105 -0.92 -5.10 1.91
N ALA A 106 -1.41 -5.99 1.05
CA ALA A 106 -0.96 -7.38 0.96
C ALA A 106 0.52 -7.48 0.55
N GLU A 107 0.92 -6.76 -0.49
CA GLU A 107 2.31 -6.73 -0.96
C GLU A 107 3.25 -6.17 0.10
N THR A 108 2.84 -5.12 0.83
CA THR A 108 3.62 -4.56 1.94
C THR A 108 3.78 -5.57 3.07
N LEU A 109 2.70 -6.27 3.44
CA LEU A 109 2.73 -7.31 4.48
C LEU A 109 3.68 -8.46 4.11
N LEU A 110 3.61 -8.94 2.87
CA LEU A 110 4.45 -10.02 2.36
C LEU A 110 5.92 -9.60 2.32
N LEU A 111 6.19 -8.38 1.86
CA LEU A 111 7.54 -7.88 1.70
C LEU A 111 8.23 -7.61 3.05
N LEU A 112 7.51 -6.99 4.00
CA LEU A 112 8.07 -6.66 5.31
C LEU A 112 8.21 -7.89 6.22
N GLY A 113 7.39 -8.92 6.04
CA GLY A 113 7.52 -10.19 6.76
C GLY A 113 7.56 -10.00 8.28
N ASP A 114 8.68 -10.39 8.91
CA ASP A 114 8.91 -10.27 10.35
C ASP A 114 9.11 -8.82 10.83
N GLY A 115 9.26 -7.85 9.91
CA GLY A 115 9.27 -6.42 10.23
C GLY A 115 7.90 -5.88 10.63
N VAL A 116 6.82 -6.64 10.45
CA VAL A 116 5.47 -6.30 10.90
C VAL A 116 5.20 -7.00 12.23
N SER A 117 4.80 -6.24 13.26
CA SER A 117 4.47 -6.82 14.56
C SER A 117 3.31 -7.83 14.46
N SER A 118 3.22 -8.78 15.38
CA SER A 118 2.14 -9.76 15.38
C SER A 118 0.74 -9.13 15.51
N GLU A 119 0.65 -8.00 16.23
CA GLU A 119 -0.59 -7.25 16.37
C GLU A 119 -0.99 -6.58 15.05
N GLN A 120 -0.08 -5.83 14.41
CA GLN A 120 -0.33 -5.21 13.12
C GLN A 120 -0.66 -6.27 12.06
N ARG A 121 0.10 -7.36 12.01
CA ARG A 121 -0.16 -8.49 11.11
C ARG A 121 -1.59 -8.99 11.22
N ALA A 122 -2.06 -9.26 12.45
CA ALA A 122 -3.42 -9.73 12.67
C ALA A 122 -4.48 -8.70 12.21
N GLN A 123 -4.24 -7.41 12.45
CA GLN A 123 -5.14 -6.34 12.01
C GLN A 123 -5.20 -6.22 10.48
N TRP A 124 -4.03 -6.30 9.82
CA TRP A 124 -3.91 -6.17 8.37
C TRP A 124 -4.48 -7.38 7.65
N GLU A 125 -4.17 -8.60 8.11
CA GLU A 125 -4.76 -9.84 7.60
C GLU A 125 -6.30 -9.81 7.76
N GLY A 126 -6.80 -9.32 8.89
CA GLY A 126 -8.23 -9.13 9.09
C GLY A 126 -8.87 -8.10 8.13
N ALA A 127 -8.15 -7.04 7.76
CA ALA A 127 -8.62 -6.09 6.75
C ALA A 127 -8.66 -6.69 5.34
N LEU A 128 -7.63 -7.46 4.98
CA LEU A 128 -7.56 -8.20 3.72
C LEU A 128 -8.66 -9.26 3.63
N GLU A 129 -8.91 -10.01 4.71
CA GLU A 129 -10.01 -10.98 4.78
C GLU A 129 -11.38 -10.30 4.60
N ARG A 130 -11.60 -9.15 5.26
CA ARG A 130 -12.85 -8.38 5.10
C ARG A 130 -13.05 -7.93 3.66
N TYR A 131 -12.01 -7.42 3.01
CA TYR A 131 -12.07 -7.09 1.59
C TYR A 131 -12.41 -8.33 0.75
N ALA A 132 -11.63 -9.40 0.90
CA ALA A 132 -11.78 -10.65 0.15
C ALA A 132 -13.21 -11.21 0.21
N LYS A 133 -13.77 -11.25 1.42
CA LYS A 133 -15.12 -11.75 1.69
C LYS A 133 -16.22 -10.96 0.97
N HIS A 134 -16.04 -9.66 0.78
CA HIS A 134 -17.03 -8.80 0.12
C HIS A 134 -16.77 -8.66 -1.37
N ALA A 135 -15.51 -8.53 -1.78
CA ALA A 135 -15.09 -8.46 -3.19
C ALA A 135 -15.46 -9.73 -3.97
N SER A 136 -15.33 -10.91 -3.36
CA SER A 136 -15.69 -12.20 -3.97
C SER A 136 -17.20 -12.38 -4.24
N ARG A 137 -18.06 -11.56 -3.64
CA ARG A 137 -19.51 -11.58 -3.91
C ARG A 137 -19.86 -10.90 -5.23
N ARG A 138 -18.97 -10.07 -5.77
CA ARG A 138 -19.16 -9.45 -7.09
C ARG A 138 -18.85 -10.52 -8.16
N PRO A 139 -19.67 -10.65 -9.21
CA PRO A 139 -19.38 -11.58 -10.29
C PRO A 139 -17.98 -11.31 -10.86
N PHE A 140 -17.15 -12.36 -10.91
CA PHE A 140 -15.86 -12.31 -11.61
C PHE A 140 -16.10 -11.92 -13.08
N SER A 141 -15.20 -11.10 -13.63
CA SER A 141 -15.18 -10.71 -15.06
C SER A 141 -16.26 -9.72 -15.53
N PHE A 142 -17.00 -9.04 -14.64
CA PHE A 142 -18.12 -8.19 -15.08
C PHE A 142 -17.83 -6.68 -15.19
N THR A 143 -16.81 -6.13 -14.51
CA THR A 143 -16.66 -4.65 -14.42
C THR A 143 -15.41 -4.07 -15.10
N SER A 144 -14.28 -4.77 -15.12
CA SER A 144 -13.12 -4.51 -16.01
C SER A 144 -12.10 -5.64 -15.86
N PRO A 145 -11.61 -6.27 -16.94
CA PRO A 145 -10.66 -7.38 -16.85
C PRO A 145 -9.34 -7.00 -16.15
N SER A 146 -8.95 -5.73 -16.15
CA SER A 146 -7.78 -5.26 -15.39
C SER A 146 -7.97 -5.41 -13.88
N ASN A 147 -9.16 -5.11 -13.37
CA ASN A 147 -9.40 -5.05 -11.91
C ASN A 147 -9.57 -6.46 -11.32
N GLU A 148 -10.02 -7.42 -12.13
CA GLU A 148 -10.16 -8.81 -11.70
C GLU A 148 -8.81 -9.53 -11.57
N ALA A 149 -7.83 -9.21 -12.43
CA ALA A 149 -6.48 -9.74 -12.28
C ALA A 149 -5.83 -9.28 -10.97
N TRP A 150 -6.07 -8.02 -10.57
CA TRP A 150 -5.60 -7.49 -9.29
C TRP A 150 -6.31 -8.11 -8.08
N LYS A 151 -7.61 -8.44 -8.19
CA LYS A 151 -8.29 -9.21 -7.13
C LYS A 151 -7.63 -10.55 -6.87
N CYS A 152 -7.25 -11.30 -7.92
CA CYS A 152 -6.52 -12.57 -7.74
C CYS A 152 -5.14 -12.41 -7.09
N LEU A 153 -4.53 -11.23 -7.17
CA LEU A 153 -3.24 -10.95 -6.52
C LEU A 153 -3.41 -10.47 -5.06
N ALA A 154 -4.63 -10.06 -4.68
CA ALA A 154 -4.96 -9.60 -3.34
C ALA A 154 -5.81 -10.61 -2.53
N LEU A 155 -6.22 -11.72 -3.14
CA LEU A 155 -6.94 -12.86 -2.53
C LEU A 155 -5.96 -14.02 -2.29
#